data_AF-A0A7W1VT23-F1
#
_entry.id   AF-A0A7W1VT23-F1
#
_cell.length_a   1.000
_cell.length_b   1.000
_cell.length_c   1.000
_cell.angle_alpha   90.00
_cell.angle_beta   90.00
_cell.angle_gamma   90.00
#
_symmetry.space_group_name_H-M   'P 1'
#
loop_
_entity.id
_entity.type
_entity.pdbx_description
1 polymer ?
#
loop_
_entity_poly.entity_id
_entity_poly.type
_entity_poly.pdbx_seq_one_letter_code
_entity_poly.pdbx_strand_id
1 'polypeptide(L)'
;MSLTDILKGKWLGHPLHPIFVHIPAGLWPAALIFDLVSISQFGGNGMVRLSFYCIALGLAATLFAIPTGLVDWSGIKKEKPAWKLGLYHMVGNLFVTALFAANLGLRAEKFQTAVRVDTPELVLSIIGTLFLFVSAYLGGLMVFDQGTSVARNSKKKWRTIAERGNANLPPDKEKQ
;
A
#
# COMPACT_ATOMS: atom_id res chain seq x y z
N MET A 1 -9.34 -3.56 24.44
CA MET A 1 -8.96 -2.83 23.21
C MET A 1 -9.94 -3.22 22.12
N SER A 2 -10.49 -2.28 21.34
CA SER A 2 -11.44 -2.63 20.27
C SER A 2 -10.74 -3.18 19.03
N LEU A 3 -11.44 -3.94 18.18
CA LEU A 3 -10.90 -4.40 16.88
C LEU A 3 -10.43 -3.22 16.02
N THR A 4 -11.17 -2.11 16.03
CA THR A 4 -10.78 -0.88 15.33
C THR A 4 -9.49 -0.26 15.87
N ASP A 5 -9.22 -0.36 17.18
CA ASP A 5 -7.95 0.13 17.75
C ASP A 5 -6.76 -0.76 17.33
N ILE A 6 -7.00 -2.06 17.20
CA ILE A 6 -6.01 -3.02 16.69
C ILE A 6 -5.68 -2.71 15.23
N LEU A 7 -6.69 -2.55 14.37
CA LEU A 7 -6.50 -2.29 12.93
C LEU A 7 -5.86 -0.93 12.65
N LYS A 8 -6.09 0.08 13.51
CA LYS A 8 -5.37 1.37 13.45
C LYS A 8 -3.92 1.28 13.95
N GLY A 9 -3.52 0.16 14.56
CA GLY A 9 -2.21 -0.05 15.15
C GLY A 9 -1.93 0.81 16.38
N LYS A 10 -2.97 1.14 17.17
CA LYS A 10 -2.78 1.96 18.39
C LYS A 10 -1.88 1.29 19.42
N TRP A 11 -1.95 -0.03 19.53
CA TRP A 11 -1.10 -0.83 20.43
C TRP A 11 0.36 -0.82 20.03
N LEU A 12 0.63 -0.81 18.72
CA LEU A 12 1.98 -0.76 18.16
C LEU A 12 2.55 0.67 18.17
N GLY A 13 1.68 1.68 18.23
CA GLY A 13 2.05 3.09 18.04
C GLY A 13 2.19 3.48 16.56
N HIS A 14 2.19 2.52 15.65
CA HIS A 14 2.37 2.71 14.21
C HIS A 14 1.12 2.32 13.40
N PRO A 15 0.76 3.05 12.33
CA PRO A 15 -0.36 2.69 11.46
C PRO A 15 -0.08 1.36 10.75
N LEU A 16 -1.03 0.42 10.79
CA LEU A 16 -0.84 -0.88 10.15
C LEU A 16 -0.97 -0.83 8.63
N HIS A 17 -1.85 0.02 8.09
CA HIS A 17 -2.06 0.08 6.64
C HIS A 17 -0.78 0.39 5.86
N PRO A 18 0.02 1.43 6.19
CA PRO A 18 1.33 1.69 5.58
C PRO A 18 2.29 0.49 5.66
N ILE A 19 2.33 -0.24 6.78
CA ILE A 19 3.19 -1.42 6.94
C ILE A 19 2.86 -2.48 5.88
N PHE A 20 1.58 -2.78 5.69
CA PHE A 20 1.16 -3.83 4.77
C PHE A 20 1.22 -3.42 3.31
N VAL A 21 0.94 -2.15 2.94
CA VAL A 21 0.97 -1.71 1.54
C VAL A 21 2.37 -1.62 0.95
N HIS A 22 3.41 -1.45 1.78
CA HIS A 22 4.79 -1.45 1.28
C HIS A 22 5.19 -2.78 0.62
N ILE A 23 4.60 -3.89 1.07
CA ILE A 23 4.89 -5.22 0.54
C ILE A 23 4.45 -5.35 -0.94
N PRO A 24 3.15 -5.21 -1.31
CA PRO A 24 2.75 -5.24 -2.71
C PRO A 24 3.36 -4.09 -3.52
N ALA A 25 3.56 -2.91 -2.92
CA ALA A 25 4.20 -1.78 -3.59
C ALA A 25 5.62 -2.09 -4.07
N GLY A 26 6.38 -2.92 -3.34
CA GLY A 26 7.70 -3.39 -3.77
C GLY A 26 7.65 -4.66 -4.62
N LEU A 27 6.84 -5.65 -4.23
CA LEU A 27 6.85 -6.96 -4.86
C LEU A 27 6.22 -6.97 -6.26
N TRP A 28 5.16 -6.20 -6.51
CA TRP A 28 4.53 -6.21 -7.84
C TRP A 28 5.39 -5.58 -8.94
N PRO A 29 6.07 -4.44 -8.72
CA PRO A 29 7.10 -3.98 -9.66
C PRO A 29 8.27 -4.97 -9.80
N ALA A 30 8.70 -5.62 -8.71
CA ALA A 30 9.75 -6.64 -8.78
C ALA A 30 9.31 -7.84 -9.65
N ALA A 31 8.03 -8.25 -9.56
CA ALA A 31 7.46 -9.28 -10.42
C ALA A 31 7.59 -8.91 -11.92
N LEU A 32 7.25 -7.67 -12.28
CA LEU A 32 7.44 -7.17 -13.64
C LEU A 32 8.91 -7.19 -14.07
N ILE A 33 9.84 -6.83 -13.18
CA ILE A 33 11.28 -6.93 -13.49
C ILE A 33 11.67 -8.39 -13.80
N PHE A 34 11.24 -9.34 -12.98
CA PHE A 34 11.52 -10.76 -13.22
C PHE A 34 10.84 -11.28 -14.50
N ASP A 35 9.64 -10.79 -14.83
CA ASP A 35 8.99 -11.10 -16.10
C ASP A 35 9.86 -10.66 -17.29
N LEU A 36 10.36 -9.42 -17.26
CA LEU A 36 11.23 -8.87 -18.30
C LEU A 36 12.55 -9.64 -18.43
N VAL A 37 13.15 -10.03 -17.30
CA VAL A 37 14.37 -10.86 -17.31
C VAL A 37 14.08 -12.26 -17.86
N SER A 38 12.90 -12.82 -17.59
CA SER A 38 12.52 -14.13 -18.14
C SER A 38 12.42 -14.13 -19.68
N ILE A 39 12.12 -12.99 -20.31
CA ILE A 39 12.05 -12.86 -21.78
C ILE A 39 13.41 -13.07 -22.43
N SER A 40 14.50 -12.59 -21.80
CA SER A 40 15.87 -12.83 -22.27
C SER A 40 16.37 -14.25 -21.96
N GLN A 41 15.52 -15.09 -21.33
CA GLN A 41 15.80 -16.45 -20.87
C GLN A 41 16.94 -16.54 -19.84
N PHE A 42 17.41 -15.40 -19.32
CA PHE A 42 18.40 -15.36 -18.26
C PHE A 42 17.80 -15.88 -16.95
N GLY A 43 18.49 -16.80 -16.28
CA GLY A 43 18.01 -17.43 -15.05
C GLY A 43 16.88 -18.47 -15.23
N GLY A 44 16.42 -18.70 -16.46
CA GLY A 44 15.43 -19.73 -16.81
C GLY A 44 14.16 -19.68 -15.96
N ASN A 45 13.65 -20.85 -15.57
CA ASN A 45 12.44 -20.97 -14.75
C ASN A 45 12.52 -20.23 -13.39
N GLY A 46 13.73 -19.96 -12.89
CA GLY A 46 13.92 -19.21 -11.65
C GLY A 46 13.25 -17.83 -11.69
N MET A 47 13.31 -17.12 -12.82
CA MET A 47 12.69 -15.80 -12.94
C MET A 47 11.16 -15.87 -12.94
N VAL A 48 10.58 -16.87 -13.62
CA VAL A 48 9.12 -17.08 -13.63
C VAL A 48 8.61 -17.40 -12.23
N ARG A 49 9.33 -18.25 -11.48
CA ARG A 49 8.99 -18.59 -10.09
C ARG A 49 9.10 -17.39 -9.16
N LEU A 50 10.17 -16.59 -9.27
CA LEU A 50 10.33 -15.39 -8.47
C LEU A 50 9.18 -14.41 -8.72
N SER A 51 8.85 -14.16 -9.99
CA SER A 51 7.72 -13.31 -10.35
C SER A 51 6.40 -13.83 -9.77
N PHE A 52 6.12 -15.13 -9.92
CA PHE A 52 4.95 -15.78 -9.33
C PHE A 52 4.86 -15.56 -7.81
N TYR A 53 5.95 -15.80 -7.06
CA TYR A 53 5.95 -15.61 -5.60
C TYR A 53 5.83 -14.14 -5.19
N CYS A 54 6.43 -13.21 -5.93
CA CYS A 54 6.23 -11.78 -5.71
C CYS A 54 4.75 -11.40 -5.82
N ILE A 55 4.05 -11.88 -6.86
CA ILE A 55 2.61 -11.64 -7.03
C ILE A 55 1.82 -12.26 -5.87
N ALA A 56 2.07 -13.54 -5.56
CA ALA A 56 1.36 -14.27 -4.51
C ALA A 56 1.52 -13.63 -3.12
N LEU A 57 2.76 -13.28 -2.74
CA LEU A 57 3.05 -12.65 -1.46
C LEU A 57 2.47 -11.22 -1.38
N GLY A 58 2.48 -10.48 -2.50
CA GLY A 58 1.82 -9.18 -2.60
C GLY A 58 0.30 -9.27 -2.37
N LEU A 59 -0.34 -10.28 -2.97
CA LEU A 59 -1.77 -10.55 -2.73
C LEU A 59 -2.05 -10.97 -1.28
N ALA A 60 -1.19 -11.81 -0.69
CA ALA A 60 -1.31 -12.21 0.72
C ALA A 60 -1.22 -10.99 1.66
N ALA A 61 -0.28 -10.07 1.43
CA ALA A 61 -0.18 -8.83 2.19
C ALA A 61 -1.39 -7.91 1.99
N THR A 62 -1.96 -7.90 0.78
CA THR A 62 -3.16 -7.11 0.45
C THR A 62 -4.36 -7.49 1.33
N LEU A 63 -4.49 -8.76 1.72
CA LEU A 63 -5.55 -9.23 2.63
C LEU A 63 -5.54 -8.51 3.99
N PHE A 64 -4.37 -8.04 4.44
CA PHE A 64 -4.22 -7.26 5.67
C PHE A 64 -4.30 -5.74 5.41
N ALA A 65 -3.82 -5.30 4.25
CA ALA A 65 -3.86 -3.89 3.85
C ALA A 65 -5.30 -3.36 3.67
N ILE A 66 -6.20 -4.19 3.13
CA ILE A 66 -7.60 -3.81 2.89
C ILE A 66 -8.34 -3.43 4.19
N PRO A 67 -8.47 -4.30 5.21
CA PRO A 67 -9.24 -3.97 6.41
C PRO A 67 -8.62 -2.82 7.20
N THR A 68 -7.28 -2.74 7.25
CA THR A 68 -6.57 -1.64 7.92
C THR A 68 -6.81 -0.30 7.19
N GLY A 69 -6.76 -0.30 5.86
CA GLY A 69 -7.03 0.88 5.03
C GLY A 69 -8.48 1.36 5.10
N LEU A 70 -9.44 0.43 5.11
CA LEU A 70 -10.87 0.75 5.26
C LEU A 70 -11.14 1.44 6.60
N VAL A 71 -10.54 0.94 7.69
CA VAL A 71 -10.67 1.56 9.01
C VAL A 71 -10.02 2.95 9.05
N ASP A 72 -8.86 3.14 8.45
CA ASP A 72 -8.20 4.44 8.36
C ASP A 72 -9.05 5.45 7.55
N TRP A 73 -9.57 5.04 6.39
CA TRP A 73 -10.41 5.87 5.54
C TRP A 73 -11.77 6.22 6.18
N SER A 74 -12.39 5.27 6.91
CA SER A 74 -13.69 5.50 7.58
C SER A 74 -13.65 6.61 8.63
N GLY A 75 -12.46 6.93 9.16
CA GLY A 75 -12.26 8.03 10.11
C GLY A 75 -12.15 9.41 9.44
N ILE A 76 -12.04 9.48 8.11
CA ILE A 76 -11.94 10.72 7.37
C ILE A 76 -13.35 11.31 7.19
N LYS A 77 -13.54 12.56 7.58
CA LYS A 77 -14.81 13.27 7.38
C LYS A 77 -15.03 13.54 5.89
N LYS A 78 -16.27 13.37 5.41
CA LYS A 78 -16.63 13.47 3.98
C LYS A 78 -16.33 14.83 3.35
N GLU A 79 -16.31 15.89 4.16
CA GLU A 79 -16.06 17.26 3.70
C GLU A 79 -14.57 17.53 3.46
N LYS A 80 -13.68 16.63 3.88
CA LYS A 80 -12.24 16.76 3.66
C LYS A 80 -11.85 16.25 2.27
N PRO A 81 -10.98 16.94 1.52
CA PRO A 81 -10.51 16.49 0.20
C PRO A 81 -9.93 15.06 0.24
N ALA A 82 -9.23 14.73 1.33
CA ALA A 82 -8.68 13.40 1.59
C ALA A 82 -9.70 12.25 1.47
N TRP A 83 -10.99 12.50 1.72
CA TRP A 83 -12.01 11.45 1.64
C TRP A 83 -12.19 10.95 0.20
N LYS A 84 -12.28 11.88 -0.77
CA LYS A 84 -12.40 11.54 -2.20
C LYS A 84 -11.11 10.91 -2.74
N LEU A 85 -9.96 11.44 -2.35
CA LEU A 85 -8.66 10.85 -2.72
C LEU A 85 -8.56 9.40 -2.23
N GLY A 86 -8.98 9.14 -0.99
CA GLY A 86 -9.02 7.78 -0.43
C GLY A 86 -9.98 6.84 -1.15
N LEU A 87 -11.12 7.34 -1.62
CA LEU A 87 -12.04 6.55 -2.44
C LEU A 87 -11.41 6.18 -3.79
N TYR A 88 -10.80 7.13 -4.50
CA TYR A 88 -10.13 6.87 -5.78
C TYR A 88 -8.93 5.92 -5.61
N HIS A 89 -8.14 6.11 -4.56
CA HIS A 89 -7.05 5.23 -4.20
C HIS A 89 -7.54 3.79 -3.92
N MET A 90 -8.63 3.64 -3.15
CA MET A 90 -9.20 2.34 -2.83
C MET A 90 -9.70 1.60 -4.07
N VAL A 91 -10.48 2.28 -4.92
CA VAL A 91 -10.99 1.71 -6.17
C VAL A 91 -9.85 1.34 -7.12
N GLY A 92 -8.85 2.22 -7.26
CA GLY A 92 -7.65 1.95 -8.05
C GLY A 92 -6.89 0.72 -7.56
N ASN A 93 -6.71 0.57 -6.24
CA ASN A 93 -6.06 -0.62 -5.69
C ASN A 93 -6.89 -1.89 -5.86
N LEU A 94 -8.22 -1.84 -5.73
CA LEU A 94 -9.07 -3.01 -6.01
C LEU A 94 -8.89 -3.49 -7.47
N PHE A 95 -8.80 -2.54 -8.41
CA PHE A 95 -8.51 -2.86 -9.80
C PHE A 95 -7.12 -3.48 -9.98
N VAL A 96 -6.08 -2.90 -9.38
CA VAL A 96 -4.72 -3.45 -9.40
C VAL A 96 -4.67 -4.86 -8.78
N THR A 97 -5.31 -5.07 -7.64
CA THR A 97 -5.42 -6.38 -6.98
C THR A 97 -6.09 -7.39 -7.89
N ALA A 98 -7.17 -7.02 -8.59
CA ALA A 98 -7.84 -7.90 -9.53
C ALA A 98 -6.94 -8.29 -10.72
N LEU A 99 -6.17 -7.34 -11.28
CA LEU A 99 -5.20 -7.62 -12.34
C LEU A 99 -4.13 -8.62 -11.88
N PHE A 100 -3.55 -8.42 -10.69
CA PHE A 100 -2.54 -9.33 -10.15
C PHE A 100 -3.11 -10.68 -9.73
N ALA A 101 -4.36 -10.75 -9.26
CA ALA A 101 -5.04 -12.01 -8.97
C ALA A 101 -5.30 -12.81 -10.26
N ALA A 102 -5.77 -12.16 -11.33
CA ALA A 102 -5.92 -12.79 -12.64
C ALA A 102 -4.57 -13.26 -13.19
N ASN A 103 -3.52 -12.43 -13.07
CA ASN A 103 -2.16 -12.77 -13.49
C ASN A 103 -1.61 -13.98 -12.73
N LEU A 104 -1.81 -14.06 -11.42
CA LEU A 104 -1.44 -15.23 -10.62
C LEU A 104 -2.17 -16.50 -11.10
N GLY A 105 -3.47 -16.38 -11.41
CA GLY A 105 -4.28 -17.47 -11.95
C GLY A 105 -3.74 -18.02 -13.27
N LEU A 106 -3.35 -17.14 -14.21
CA LEU A 106 -2.75 -17.56 -15.49
C LEU A 106 -1.44 -18.34 -15.31
N ARG A 107 -0.66 -18.00 -14.29
CA ARG A 107 0.65 -18.62 -14.02
C ARG A 107 0.56 -19.92 -13.23
N ALA A 108 -0.55 -20.16 -12.53
CA ALA A 108 -0.65 -21.18 -11.47
C ALA A 108 -0.28 -22.61 -11.94
N GLU A 109 -0.57 -22.96 -13.19
CA GLU A 109 -0.25 -24.29 -13.72
C GLU A 109 1.18 -24.41 -14.27
N LYS A 110 1.74 -23.31 -14.78
CA LYS A 110 2.99 -23.34 -15.56
C LYS A 110 4.20 -22.78 -14.82
N PHE A 111 4.04 -22.11 -13.68
CA PHE A 111 5.14 -21.39 -13.02
C PHE A 111 6.34 -22.29 -12.64
N GLN A 112 6.15 -23.60 -12.51
CA GLN A 112 7.22 -24.56 -12.19
C GLN A 112 8.04 -25.02 -13.39
N THR A 113 7.50 -24.92 -14.61
CA THR A 113 8.10 -25.50 -15.82
C THR A 113 8.39 -24.45 -16.90
N ALA A 114 7.66 -23.34 -16.90
CA ALA A 114 7.84 -22.28 -17.87
C ALA A 114 9.22 -21.61 -17.72
N VAL A 115 9.92 -21.44 -18.84
CA VAL A 115 11.23 -20.76 -18.90
C VAL A 115 11.12 -19.25 -19.08
N ARG A 116 9.93 -18.77 -19.46
CA ARG A 116 9.56 -17.36 -19.60
C ARG A 116 8.06 -17.19 -19.38
N VAL A 117 7.63 -15.97 -19.11
CA VAL A 117 6.19 -15.64 -19.06
C VAL A 117 5.57 -15.53 -20.45
N ASP A 118 4.27 -15.84 -20.52
CA ASP A 118 3.46 -15.64 -21.73
C ASP A 118 3.03 -14.16 -21.86
N THR A 119 2.70 -13.72 -23.08
CA THR A 119 2.33 -12.31 -23.35
C THR A 119 1.21 -11.76 -22.46
N PRO A 120 0.11 -12.49 -22.18
CA PRO A 120 -0.94 -11.98 -21.30
C PRO A 120 -0.47 -11.70 -19.87
N GLU A 121 0.39 -12.57 -19.33
CA GLU A 121 0.95 -12.43 -17.97
C GLU A 121 1.83 -11.17 -17.87
N LEU A 122 2.64 -10.93 -18.90
CA LEU A 122 3.48 -9.73 -18.99
C LEU A 122 2.63 -8.45 -19.12
N VAL A 123 1.62 -8.46 -19.99
CA VAL A 123 0.72 -7.31 -20.19
C VAL A 123 -0.01 -6.97 -18.89
N LEU A 124 -0.52 -7.96 -18.16
CA LEU A 124 -1.15 -7.74 -16.87
C LEU A 124 -0.17 -7.19 -15.84
N SER A 125 1.08 -7.67 -15.80
CA SER A 125 2.11 -7.11 -14.93
C SER A 125 2.39 -5.63 -15.25
N ILE A 126 2.55 -5.28 -16.54
CA ILE A 126 2.80 -3.90 -16.98
C ILE A 126 1.64 -2.98 -16.57
N ILE A 127 0.42 -3.34 -16.95
CA ILE A 127 -0.77 -2.52 -16.66
C ILE A 127 -0.98 -2.41 -15.14
N GLY A 128 -0.89 -3.55 -14.43
CA GLY A 128 -1.02 -3.58 -12.97
C GLY A 128 0.00 -2.69 -12.27
N THR A 129 1.27 -2.74 -12.68
CA THR A 129 2.33 -1.88 -12.11
C THR A 129 2.13 -0.40 -12.43
N LEU A 130 1.67 -0.04 -13.63
CA LEU A 130 1.38 1.36 -13.96
C LEU A 130 0.24 1.93 -13.11
N PHE A 131 -0.88 1.19 -12.99
CA PHE A 131 -1.99 1.60 -12.13
C PHE A 131 -1.60 1.61 -10.65
N LEU A 132 -0.73 0.71 -10.21
CA LEU A 132 -0.15 0.72 -8.87
C LEU A 132 0.57 2.05 -8.60
N PHE A 133 1.40 2.53 -9.52
CA PHE A 133 2.10 3.81 -9.33
C PHE A 133 1.15 5.01 -9.28
N VAL A 134 0.13 5.03 -10.13
CA VAL A 134 -0.93 6.06 -10.05
C VAL A 134 -1.62 6.02 -8.69
N SER A 135 -1.99 4.84 -8.21
CA SER A 135 -2.63 4.69 -6.91
C SER A 135 -1.69 5.06 -5.75
N ALA A 136 -0.41 4.69 -5.83
CA ALA A 136 0.61 5.04 -4.85
C ALA A 136 0.81 6.56 -4.76
N TYR A 137 0.77 7.27 -5.89
CA TYR A 137 0.79 8.73 -5.91
C TYR A 137 -0.42 9.33 -5.16
N LEU A 138 -1.64 8.81 -5.38
CA LEU A 138 -2.83 9.25 -4.63
C LEU A 138 -2.68 9.01 -3.12
N GLY A 139 -2.14 7.86 -2.72
CA GLY A 139 -1.84 7.55 -1.31
C GLY A 139 -0.81 8.53 -0.73
N GLY A 140 0.21 8.88 -1.52
CA GLY A 140 1.19 9.91 -1.18
C GLY A 140 0.55 11.28 -0.93
N LEU A 141 -0.37 11.72 -1.80
CA LEU A 141 -1.11 12.97 -1.59
C LEU A 141 -1.92 12.92 -0.28
N MET A 142 -2.57 11.80 0.04
CA MET A 142 -3.30 11.69 1.30
C MET A 142 -2.37 11.84 2.52
N VAL A 143 -1.18 11.25 2.50
CA VAL A 143 -0.25 11.27 3.64
C VAL A 143 0.49 12.61 3.72
N PHE A 144 1.12 13.04 2.63
CA PHE A 144 2.05 14.16 2.64
C PHE A 144 1.39 15.52 2.42
N ASP A 145 0.33 15.58 1.62
CA ASP A 145 -0.39 16.83 1.34
C ASP A 145 -1.58 17.02 2.32
N GLN A 146 -2.35 15.96 2.57
CA GLN A 146 -3.52 16.03 3.45
C GLN A 146 -3.25 15.63 4.92
N GLY A 147 -2.05 15.14 5.24
CA GLY A 147 -1.65 14.81 6.62
C GLY A 147 -2.41 13.63 7.24
N THR A 148 -3.07 12.79 6.43
CA THR A 148 -3.81 11.62 6.92
C THR A 148 -2.86 10.64 7.62
N SER A 149 -3.27 10.11 8.77
CA SER A 149 -2.48 9.20 9.61
C SER A 149 -1.16 9.74 10.18
N VAL A 150 -0.71 10.96 9.83
CA VAL A 150 0.46 11.64 10.41
C VAL A 150 0.07 12.61 11.52
N ALA A 151 -1.08 13.29 11.39
CA ALA A 151 -1.62 14.21 12.40
C ALA A 151 -2.38 13.47 13.54
N ARG A 152 -1.74 12.45 14.14
CA ARG A 152 -2.38 11.59 15.18
C ARG A 152 -2.59 12.28 16.52
N ASN A 153 -1.80 13.30 16.84
CA ASN A 153 -1.90 14.03 18.09
C ASN A 153 -2.62 15.36 17.86
N SER A 154 -3.57 15.69 18.76
CA SER A 154 -4.14 17.03 18.79
C SER A 154 -3.06 18.07 19.06
N LYS A 155 -3.28 19.33 18.64
CA LYS A 155 -2.38 20.45 18.95
C LYS A 155 -2.05 20.51 20.44
N LYS A 156 -3.06 20.34 21.30
CA LYS A 156 -2.92 20.25 22.76
C LYS A 156 -1.96 19.14 23.19
N LYS A 157 -2.13 17.92 22.67
CA LYS A 157 -1.27 16.79 23.01
C LYS A 157 0.16 17.00 22.51
N TRP A 158 0.34 17.54 21.30
CA TRP A 158 1.65 17.91 20.77
C TRP A 158 2.35 18.96 21.65
N ARG A 159 1.61 19.99 22.09
CA ARG A 159 2.14 21.01 22.99
C ARG A 159 2.59 20.41 24.31
N THR A 160 1.80 19.53 24.94
CA THR A 160 2.19 18.83 26.17
C THR A 160 3.46 17.98 26.00
N ILE A 161 3.61 17.30 24.85
CA ILE A 161 4.83 16.52 24.55
C ILE A 161 6.04 17.46 24.43
N ALA A 162 5.88 18.60 23.75
CA ALA A 162 6.92 19.58 23.57
C ALA A 162 7.31 20.30 24.88
N GLU A 163 6.35 20.64 25.74
CA GLU A 163 6.58 21.20 27.08
C GLU A 163 7.40 20.22 27.94
N ARG A 164 7.05 18.93 27.93
CA ARG A 164 7.82 17.88 28.63
C ARG A 164 9.24 17.72 28.11
N GLY A 165 9.47 18.03 26.83
CA GLY A 165 10.78 18.02 26.19
C GLY A 165 11.58 19.31 26.37
N ASN A 166 11.12 20.27 27.18
CA ASN A 166 11.70 21.61 27.31
C ASN A 166 11.86 22.34 25.96
N ALA A 167 10.95 22.08 25.01
CA ALA A 167 10.96 22.79 23.74
C ALA A 167 10.57 24.26 23.93
N ASN A 168 11.19 25.16 23.17
CA ASN A 168 10.81 26.57 23.16
C ASN A 168 9.49 26.75 22.40
N LEU A 169 8.39 26.91 23.13
CA LEU A 169 7.05 27.01 22.57
C LEU A 169 6.55 28.45 22.54
N PRO A 170 5.88 28.87 21.45
CA PRO A 170 5.23 30.19 21.42
C PRO A 170 4.13 30.27 22.50
N PRO A 171 3.75 31.49 22.93
CA PRO A 171 2.65 31.72 23.86
C PRO A 171 1.37 31.01 23.40
N ASP A 172 0.62 30.47 24.35
CA ASP A 172 -0.62 29.76 24.07
C ASP A 172 -1.73 30.76 23.70
N LYS A 173 -2.07 30.83 22.41
CA LYS A 173 -3.11 31.73 21.89
C LYS A 173 -4.52 31.34 22.30
N GLU A 174 -4.75 30.13 22.82
CA GLU A 174 -6.07 29.69 23.33
C GLU A 174 -6.32 30.15 24.78
N LYS A 175 -5.33 30.76 25.45
CA LYS A 175 -5.42 31.32 26.80
C LYS A 175 -5.48 32.86 26.83
N GLN A 176 -5.63 33.50 25.66
CA GLN A 176 -5.89 34.93 25.49
C GLN A 176 -7.33 35.11 25.04
#